data_AF-A0A553PS67-F1
#
_entry.id   AF-A0A553PS67-F1
#
_cell.length_a   1.000
_cell.length_b   1.000
_cell.length_c   1.000
_cell.angle_alpha   90.00
_cell.angle_beta   90.00
_cell.angle_gamma   90.00
#
_symmetry.space_group_name_H-M   'P 1'
#
loop_
_entity.id
_entity.type
_entity.pdbx_description
1 polymer ?
#
loop_
_entity_poly.entity_id
_entity_poly.type
_entity_poly.pdbx_seq_one_letter_code
_entity_poly.pdbx_strand_id
1 'polypeptide(L)'
;MEGDRGGTEFRERGSIFKQMGEMKKKIQLVEGERKAIFEDCENEKTENKEKMRKLKEEIRDLQNGLQDSTSSSEALLRHVQDRKYLDTNALKRKTGDDAVETLDYKVADLRKQLDKLKFKTKQKTTKIDQLLREYAKVVAMKSETERSEDLLEDSEDGQRLRFLENEIHKTNLKLMEGETIKKKYNTILDMLKKERLTFGNQLENLEGTLKKQDDEIVKLKKTHQASIVTRDLARQNQHKKEVALLSEGRERERRLIEYRKTAEDRKNYFESMERHMFASKTSVKETGRESISTSDHAHSRDDGRGSEEGDRNSLMGTSGTDDVKDEQYEEAFGRMKKAAGVSDIKEVVHRFETQEETSKHLHELQTRAEKEIRDLGAIKEKLEAEWEVVKFMGQEENTELRDKMEDLEEKIADEQSRKKSAEEKLQSRNKLLVGIREGLDRLTDKLFLFDPHAPPVTRNSIELLSVAQARLKELMDDLDEVDLFGKKLEMDEEEFVPVGLVPEQEGDDEQDDKEDVDSGPDDEEVPTRGYLKRQANLIVDAKSRSKR
;
A
#
# COMPACT_ATOMS: atom_id res chain seq x y z
N MET A 1 32.36 -80.94 46.95
CA MET A 1 32.04 -80.21 45.71
C MET A 1 31.03 -81.04 44.92
N GLU A 2 29.76 -80.94 45.29
CA GLU A 2 28.60 -81.57 44.63
C GLU A 2 27.89 -80.57 43.67
N GLY A 3 28.62 -79.58 43.15
CA GLY A 3 28.05 -78.46 42.40
C GLY A 3 28.00 -78.61 40.88
N ASP A 4 28.64 -79.63 40.29
CA ASP A 4 28.95 -79.61 38.84
C ASP A 4 28.24 -80.69 38.01
N ARG A 5 27.43 -81.56 38.63
CA ARG A 5 26.59 -82.54 37.90
C ARG A 5 25.18 -82.03 37.58
N GLY A 6 24.72 -80.97 38.25
CA GLY A 6 23.40 -80.39 38.00
C GLY A 6 23.35 -79.48 36.76
N GLY A 7 24.48 -78.86 36.38
CA GLY A 7 24.56 -77.91 35.26
C GLY A 7 24.56 -78.56 33.88
N THR A 8 25.15 -79.75 33.74
CA THR A 8 25.17 -80.51 32.48
C THR A 8 23.81 -81.14 32.17
N GLU A 9 23.15 -81.75 33.17
CA GLU A 9 21.79 -82.29 32.99
C GLU A 9 20.74 -81.20 32.69
N PHE A 10 20.86 -80.00 33.28
CA PHE A 10 19.96 -78.88 32.96
C PHE A 10 20.19 -78.33 31.54
N ARG A 11 21.43 -78.30 31.07
CA ARG A 11 21.78 -77.82 29.72
C ARG A 11 21.38 -78.82 28.65
N GLU A 12 21.54 -80.12 28.91
CA GLU A 12 21.03 -81.18 28.04
C GLU A 12 19.50 -81.22 28.02
N ARG A 13 18.83 -81.10 29.18
CA ARG A 13 17.37 -80.96 29.21
C ARG A 13 16.91 -79.70 28.46
N GLY A 14 17.58 -78.56 28.64
CA GLY A 14 17.29 -77.33 27.90
C GLY A 14 17.47 -77.46 26.39
N SER A 15 18.53 -78.16 25.94
CA SER A 15 18.76 -78.48 24.53
C SER A 15 17.67 -79.41 23.97
N ILE A 16 17.28 -80.44 24.73
CA ILE A 16 16.19 -81.34 24.37
C ILE A 16 14.85 -80.59 24.34
N PHE A 17 14.57 -79.69 25.29
CA PHE A 17 13.37 -78.84 25.27
C PHE A 17 13.36 -77.87 24.10
N LYS A 18 14.51 -77.33 23.72
CA LYS A 18 14.65 -76.46 22.53
C LYS A 18 14.42 -77.25 21.24
N GLN A 19 15.03 -78.43 21.10
CA GLN A 19 14.79 -79.33 19.98
C GLN A 19 13.33 -79.82 19.93
N MET A 20 12.71 -80.07 21.08
CA MET A 20 11.30 -80.43 21.18
C MET A 20 10.39 -79.26 20.81
N GLY A 21 10.77 -78.02 21.16
CA GLY A 21 10.10 -76.80 20.74
C GLY A 21 10.22 -76.54 19.23
N GLU A 22 11.40 -76.77 18.65
CA GLU A 22 11.66 -76.70 17.22
C GLU A 22 10.89 -77.79 16.46
N MET A 23 10.85 -79.03 16.96
CA MET A 23 10.03 -80.11 16.42
C MET A 23 8.53 -79.79 16.51
N LYS A 24 8.05 -79.21 17.61
CA LYS A 24 6.65 -78.75 17.74
C LYS A 24 6.30 -77.64 16.76
N LYS A 25 7.21 -76.66 16.55
CA LYS A 25 7.03 -75.62 15.53
C LYS A 25 7.01 -76.19 14.12
N LYS A 26 7.88 -77.16 13.83
CA LYS A 26 7.91 -77.85 12.54
C LYS A 26 6.64 -78.68 12.31
N ILE A 27 6.12 -79.34 13.34
CA ILE A 27 4.82 -80.04 13.28
C ILE A 27 3.69 -79.03 13.03
N GLN A 28 3.66 -77.90 13.74
CA GLN A 28 2.64 -76.86 13.52
C GLN A 28 2.69 -76.26 12.11
N LEU A 29 3.89 -76.07 11.55
CA LEU A 29 4.05 -75.62 10.16
C LEU A 29 3.52 -76.67 9.17
N VAL A 30 3.90 -77.94 9.34
CA VAL A 30 3.42 -79.03 8.47
C VAL A 30 1.91 -79.27 8.63
N GLU A 31 1.35 -79.09 9.83
CA GLU A 31 -0.10 -79.11 10.07
C GLU A 31 -0.80 -77.91 9.43
N GLY A 32 -0.17 -76.74 9.46
CA GLY A 32 -0.61 -75.53 8.76
C GLY A 32 -0.62 -75.71 7.25
N GLU A 33 0.46 -76.23 6.68
CA GLU A 33 0.59 -76.57 5.25
C GLU A 33 -0.45 -77.63 4.84
N ARG A 34 -0.61 -78.70 5.63
CA ARG A 34 -1.66 -79.71 5.39
C ARG A 34 -3.06 -79.11 5.43
N LYS A 35 -3.30 -78.16 6.33
CA LYS A 35 -4.59 -77.49 6.45
C LYS A 35 -4.84 -76.56 5.27
N ALA A 36 -3.84 -75.79 4.85
CA ALA A 36 -3.92 -74.94 3.66
C ALA A 36 -4.19 -75.76 2.39
N ILE A 37 -3.44 -76.84 2.18
CA ILE A 37 -3.66 -77.75 1.03
C ILE A 37 -5.07 -78.36 1.09
N PHE A 38 -5.56 -78.74 2.27
CA PHE A 38 -6.92 -79.27 2.42
C PHE A 38 -7.99 -78.21 2.12
N GLU A 39 -7.81 -76.98 2.58
CA GLU A 39 -8.70 -75.85 2.30
C GLU A 39 -8.72 -75.53 0.80
N ASP A 40 -7.56 -75.51 0.13
CA ASP A 40 -7.46 -75.32 -1.31
C ASP A 40 -8.16 -76.43 -2.09
N CYS A 41 -7.99 -77.69 -1.67
CA CYS A 41 -8.65 -78.84 -2.30
C CYS A 41 -10.17 -78.82 -2.10
N GLU A 42 -10.66 -78.41 -0.93
CA GLU A 42 -12.11 -78.22 -0.70
C GLU A 42 -12.64 -77.01 -1.51
N ASN A 43 -11.90 -75.91 -1.58
CA ASN A 43 -12.27 -74.76 -2.41
C ASN A 43 -12.38 -75.15 -3.88
N GLU A 44 -11.38 -75.84 -4.44
CA GLU A 44 -11.41 -76.33 -5.83
C GLU A 44 -12.58 -77.29 -6.08
N LYS A 45 -12.90 -78.14 -5.09
CA LYS A 45 -14.07 -79.03 -5.15
C LYS A 45 -15.39 -78.24 -5.11
N THR A 46 -15.48 -77.15 -4.37
CA THR A 46 -16.66 -76.27 -4.39
C THR A 46 -16.80 -75.55 -5.72
N GLU A 47 -15.71 -75.05 -6.30
CA GLU A 47 -15.71 -74.44 -7.63
C GLU A 47 -16.11 -75.44 -8.71
N ASN A 48 -15.58 -76.66 -8.66
CA ASN A 48 -15.93 -77.72 -9.60
C ASN A 48 -17.40 -78.14 -9.46
N LYS A 49 -17.96 -78.18 -8.24
CA LYS A 49 -19.41 -78.37 -8.03
C LYS A 49 -20.22 -77.23 -8.62
N GLU A 50 -19.76 -75.99 -8.51
CA GLU A 50 -20.45 -74.84 -9.08
C GLU A 50 -20.38 -74.83 -10.61
N LYS A 51 -19.22 -75.14 -11.21
CA LYS A 51 -19.06 -75.34 -12.67
C LYS A 51 -19.97 -76.46 -13.16
N MET A 52 -20.03 -77.59 -12.45
CA MET A 52 -20.97 -78.68 -12.73
C MET A 52 -22.44 -78.23 -12.65
N ARG A 53 -22.79 -77.36 -11.68
CA ARG A 53 -24.15 -76.78 -11.60
C ARG A 53 -24.44 -75.89 -12.80
N LYS A 54 -23.51 -75.00 -13.18
CA LYS A 54 -23.64 -74.12 -14.36
C LYS A 54 -23.79 -74.93 -15.65
N LEU A 55 -22.94 -75.94 -15.85
CA LEU A 55 -23.05 -76.84 -17.00
C LEU A 55 -24.36 -77.63 -17.01
N LYS A 56 -24.88 -78.05 -15.85
CA LYS A 56 -26.20 -78.70 -15.77
C LYS A 56 -27.36 -77.74 -16.02
N GLU A 57 -27.21 -76.46 -15.71
CA GLU A 57 -28.17 -75.41 -16.08
C GLU A 57 -28.12 -75.16 -17.58
N GLU A 58 -26.92 -74.98 -18.16
CA GLU A 58 -26.75 -74.85 -19.61
C GLU A 58 -27.29 -76.07 -20.37
N ILE A 59 -27.04 -77.29 -19.89
CA ILE A 59 -27.61 -78.51 -20.49
C ILE A 59 -29.13 -78.51 -20.38
N ARG A 60 -29.72 -78.06 -19.25
CA ARG A 60 -31.17 -77.93 -19.12
C ARG A 60 -31.72 -76.85 -20.05
N ASP A 61 -31.05 -75.73 -20.18
CA ASP A 61 -31.45 -74.63 -21.07
C ASP A 61 -31.33 -75.04 -22.53
N LEU A 62 -30.30 -75.79 -22.90
CA LEU A 62 -30.16 -76.38 -24.22
C LEU A 62 -31.20 -77.47 -24.47
N GLN A 63 -31.52 -78.31 -23.48
CA GLN A 63 -32.59 -79.31 -23.58
C GLN A 63 -33.97 -78.66 -23.69
N ASN A 64 -34.23 -77.60 -22.91
CA ASN A 64 -35.43 -76.78 -23.01
C ASN A 64 -35.48 -76.09 -24.39
N GLY A 65 -34.38 -75.52 -24.86
CA GLY A 65 -34.28 -74.94 -26.20
C GLY A 65 -34.51 -75.97 -27.30
N LEU A 66 -34.04 -77.22 -27.11
CA LEU A 66 -34.30 -78.32 -28.03
C LEU A 66 -35.76 -78.80 -27.94
N GLN A 67 -36.36 -78.82 -26.75
CA GLN A 67 -37.76 -79.17 -26.51
C GLN A 67 -38.69 -78.09 -27.08
N ASP A 68 -38.35 -76.81 -26.95
CA ASP A 68 -39.03 -75.68 -27.57
C ASP A 68 -38.90 -75.77 -29.09
N SER A 69 -37.71 -76.11 -29.60
CA SER A 69 -37.49 -76.31 -31.04
C SER A 69 -38.24 -77.53 -31.61
N THR A 70 -38.44 -78.59 -30.82
CA THR A 70 -39.16 -79.81 -31.22
C THR A 70 -40.65 -79.76 -30.93
N SER A 71 -41.11 -78.92 -30.00
CA SER A 71 -42.52 -78.57 -29.76
C SER A 71 -43.02 -77.46 -30.69
N SER A 72 -42.15 -76.90 -31.54
CA SER A 72 -42.41 -75.73 -32.40
C SER A 72 -42.81 -76.10 -33.83
N SER A 73 -43.88 -76.90 -34.00
CA SER A 73 -44.71 -76.71 -35.21
C SER A 73 -45.64 -75.49 -35.07
N GLU A 74 -45.95 -75.06 -33.84
CA GLU A 74 -46.89 -73.98 -33.56
C GLU A 74 -46.19 -72.63 -33.24
N ALA A 75 -44.97 -72.64 -32.70
CA ALA A 75 -44.19 -71.41 -32.45
C ALA A 75 -43.43 -70.87 -33.69
N LEU A 76 -43.16 -71.71 -34.70
CA LEU A 76 -42.65 -71.28 -36.00
C LEU A 76 -43.63 -70.35 -36.74
N LEU A 77 -44.93 -70.47 -36.48
CA LEU A 77 -45.95 -69.58 -37.04
C LEU A 77 -46.02 -68.21 -36.35
N ARG A 78 -45.59 -68.09 -35.08
CA ARG A 78 -45.51 -66.80 -34.37
C ARG A 78 -44.30 -65.97 -34.79
N HIS A 79 -43.15 -66.58 -35.06
CA HIS A 79 -41.96 -65.85 -35.51
C HIS A 79 -42.03 -65.31 -36.95
N VAL A 80 -43.05 -65.69 -37.74
CA VAL A 80 -43.31 -65.09 -39.06
C VAL A 80 -44.05 -63.75 -38.95
N GLN A 81 -44.75 -63.49 -37.83
CA GLN A 81 -45.51 -62.24 -37.64
C GLN A 81 -44.63 -61.01 -37.31
N ASP A 82 -43.39 -61.18 -36.86
CA ASP A 82 -42.51 -60.08 -36.42
C ASP A 82 -41.46 -59.62 -37.47
N ARG A 83 -41.62 -59.99 -38.74
CA ARG A 83 -40.83 -59.39 -39.82
C ARG A 83 -41.43 -58.02 -40.19
N LYS A 84 -40.99 -56.94 -39.52
CA LYS A 84 -41.40 -55.52 -39.76
C LYS A 84 -41.30 -55.01 -41.21
N TYR A 85 -40.72 -55.78 -42.14
CA TYR A 85 -40.56 -55.44 -43.55
C TYR A 85 -41.50 -56.24 -44.47
N LEU A 86 -42.24 -57.22 -43.95
CA LEU A 86 -43.36 -57.84 -44.63
C LEU A 86 -44.62 -57.19 -44.07
N ASP A 87 -45.24 -56.30 -44.85
CA ASP A 87 -46.53 -55.74 -44.49
C ASP A 87 -47.58 -56.85 -44.68
N THR A 88 -47.67 -57.73 -43.69
CA THR A 88 -48.51 -58.94 -43.72
C THR A 88 -49.98 -58.57 -43.91
N ASN A 89 -50.37 -57.32 -43.65
CA ASN A 89 -51.72 -56.83 -43.88
C ASN A 89 -51.97 -56.46 -45.36
N ALA A 90 -50.96 -55.99 -46.10
CA ALA A 90 -51.04 -55.74 -47.53
C ALA A 90 -51.02 -57.04 -48.36
N LEU A 91 -50.40 -58.10 -47.83
CA LEU A 91 -50.28 -59.42 -48.45
C LEU A 91 -51.52 -60.31 -48.22
N LYS A 92 -52.31 -60.07 -47.15
CA LYS A 92 -53.54 -60.84 -46.83
C LYS A 92 -54.72 -60.58 -47.78
N ARG A 93 -54.69 -59.50 -48.56
CA ARG A 93 -55.80 -59.09 -49.47
C ARG A 93 -55.50 -59.36 -50.95
N LYS A 94 -54.38 -60.01 -51.26
CA LYS A 94 -53.91 -60.29 -52.61
C LYS A 94 -53.82 -61.79 -52.84
N THR A 95 -53.98 -62.22 -54.09
CA THR A 95 -53.80 -63.62 -54.50
C THR A 95 -52.33 -64.02 -54.27
N GLY A 96 -52.06 -65.32 -54.05
CA GLY A 96 -50.69 -65.81 -53.77
C GLY A 96 -49.64 -65.34 -54.79
N ASP A 97 -50.02 -65.26 -56.07
CA ASP A 97 -49.12 -64.82 -57.14
C ASP A 97 -48.81 -63.31 -57.09
N ASP A 98 -49.82 -62.46 -56.82
CA ASP A 98 -49.63 -61.01 -56.64
C ASP A 98 -48.77 -60.68 -55.40
N ALA A 99 -48.87 -61.51 -54.36
CA ALA A 99 -48.04 -61.39 -53.16
C ALA A 99 -46.56 -61.67 -53.48
N VAL A 100 -46.27 -62.69 -54.29
CA VAL A 100 -44.91 -63.01 -54.75
C VAL A 100 -44.35 -61.87 -55.59
N GLU A 101 -45.11 -61.35 -56.55
CA GLU A 101 -44.63 -60.25 -57.41
C GLU A 101 -44.27 -58.99 -56.59
N THR A 102 -45.09 -58.64 -55.59
CA THR A 102 -44.78 -57.49 -54.70
C THR A 102 -43.54 -57.70 -53.83
N LEU A 103 -43.29 -58.94 -53.41
CA LEU A 103 -42.06 -59.27 -52.68
C LEU A 103 -40.84 -59.26 -53.59
N ASP A 104 -40.99 -59.69 -54.84
CA ASP A 104 -39.93 -59.63 -55.85
C ASP A 104 -39.53 -58.18 -56.16
N TYR A 105 -40.49 -57.27 -56.33
CA TYR A 105 -40.18 -55.84 -56.46
C TYR A 105 -39.46 -55.30 -55.22
N LYS A 106 -39.86 -55.72 -54.03
CA LYS A 106 -39.21 -55.30 -52.78
C LYS A 106 -37.80 -55.85 -52.65
N VAL A 107 -37.56 -57.09 -53.06
CA VAL A 107 -36.22 -57.69 -53.15
C VAL A 107 -35.37 -56.96 -54.17
N ALA A 108 -35.93 -56.60 -55.33
CA ALA A 108 -35.23 -55.81 -56.34
C ALA A 108 -34.84 -54.43 -55.82
N ASP A 109 -35.72 -53.75 -55.09
CA ASP A 109 -35.42 -52.45 -54.47
C ASP A 109 -34.37 -52.56 -53.37
N LEU A 110 -34.45 -53.58 -52.51
CA LEU A 110 -33.43 -53.84 -51.50
C LEU A 110 -32.06 -54.17 -52.12
N ARG A 111 -32.04 -54.92 -53.24
CA ARG A 111 -30.83 -55.17 -54.01
C ARG A 111 -30.24 -53.87 -54.58
N LYS A 112 -31.07 -53.01 -55.19
CA LYS A 112 -30.63 -51.69 -55.68
C LYS A 112 -30.09 -50.82 -54.54
N GLN A 113 -30.71 -50.83 -53.37
CA GLN A 113 -30.22 -50.10 -52.19
C GLN A 113 -28.87 -50.65 -51.70
N LEU A 114 -28.73 -51.97 -51.66
CA LEU A 114 -27.49 -52.65 -51.30
C LEU A 114 -26.36 -52.34 -52.29
N ASP A 115 -26.63 -52.35 -53.60
CA ASP A 115 -25.65 -52.01 -54.63
C ASP A 115 -25.24 -50.54 -54.56
N LYS A 116 -26.18 -49.63 -54.25
CA LYS A 116 -25.88 -48.22 -53.98
C LYS A 116 -24.97 -48.06 -52.77
N LEU A 117 -25.20 -48.81 -51.68
CA LEU A 117 -24.34 -48.79 -50.50
C LEU A 117 -22.96 -49.38 -50.77
N LYS A 118 -22.87 -50.48 -51.53
CA LYS A 118 -21.60 -51.07 -51.96
C LYS A 118 -20.80 -50.09 -52.81
N PHE A 119 -21.44 -49.38 -53.74
CA PHE A 119 -20.77 -48.34 -54.54
C PHE A 119 -20.24 -47.21 -53.67
N LYS A 120 -21.05 -46.66 -52.74
CA LYS A 120 -20.60 -45.63 -51.78
C LYS A 120 -19.43 -46.12 -50.92
N THR A 121 -19.45 -47.38 -50.50
CA THR A 121 -18.35 -47.97 -49.71
C THR A 121 -17.07 -48.04 -50.55
N LYS A 122 -17.14 -48.54 -51.78
CA LYS A 122 -16.00 -48.56 -52.71
C LYS A 122 -15.44 -47.16 -53.01
N GLN A 123 -16.31 -46.15 -53.14
CA GLN A 123 -15.88 -44.77 -53.35
C GLN A 123 -15.14 -44.21 -52.12
N LYS A 124 -15.59 -44.55 -50.91
CA LYS A 124 -14.90 -44.14 -49.68
C LYS A 124 -13.56 -44.87 -49.49
N THR A 125 -13.50 -46.18 -49.76
CA THR A 125 -12.25 -46.94 -49.63
C THR A 125 -11.19 -46.43 -50.61
N THR A 126 -11.57 -46.18 -51.87
CA THR A 126 -10.64 -45.58 -52.86
C THR A 126 -10.15 -44.19 -52.45
N LYS A 127 -10.99 -43.37 -51.80
CA LYS A 127 -10.54 -42.07 -51.28
C LYS A 127 -9.58 -42.21 -50.09
N ILE A 128 -9.81 -43.18 -49.21
CA ILE A 128 -8.88 -43.49 -48.11
C ILE A 128 -7.53 -43.94 -48.68
N ASP A 129 -7.52 -44.83 -49.68
CA ASP A 129 -6.28 -45.31 -50.31
C ASP A 129 -5.49 -44.19 -51.02
N GLN A 130 -6.18 -43.16 -51.54
CA GLN A 130 -5.54 -41.97 -52.08
C GLN A 130 -4.90 -41.12 -50.97
N LEU A 131 -5.62 -40.88 -49.88
CA LEU A 131 -5.11 -40.10 -48.74
C LEU A 131 -3.93 -40.80 -48.06
N LEU A 132 -3.96 -42.12 -47.94
CA LEU A 132 -2.83 -42.91 -47.41
C LEU A 132 -1.59 -42.78 -48.30
N ARG A 133 -1.75 -42.75 -49.63
CA ARG A 133 -0.65 -42.53 -50.57
C ARG A 133 -0.09 -41.12 -50.51
N GLU A 134 -0.94 -40.10 -50.34
CA GLU A 134 -0.50 -38.72 -50.15
C GLU A 134 0.26 -38.55 -48.82
N TYR A 135 -0.26 -39.16 -47.75
CA TYR A 135 0.41 -39.17 -46.44
C TYR A 135 1.79 -39.83 -46.51
N ALA A 136 1.89 -41.00 -47.15
CA ALA A 136 3.17 -41.69 -47.33
C ALA A 136 4.20 -40.84 -48.09
N LYS A 137 3.77 -40.07 -49.10
CA LYS A 137 4.67 -39.14 -49.83
C LYS A 137 5.15 -37.99 -48.96
N VAL A 138 4.27 -37.40 -48.15
CA VAL A 138 4.64 -36.29 -47.25
C VAL A 138 5.61 -36.77 -46.18
N VAL A 139 5.42 -37.97 -45.64
CA VAL A 139 6.34 -38.56 -44.66
C VAL A 139 7.71 -38.84 -45.30
N ALA A 140 7.75 -39.38 -46.50
CA ALA A 140 9.00 -39.60 -47.23
C ALA A 140 9.74 -38.26 -47.50
N MET A 141 9.03 -37.22 -47.96
CA MET A 141 9.61 -35.89 -48.17
C MET A 141 10.18 -35.29 -46.88
N LYS A 142 9.48 -35.43 -45.74
CA LYS A 142 9.98 -34.95 -44.44
C LYS A 142 11.28 -35.64 -44.03
N SER A 143 11.33 -36.96 -44.18
CA SER A 143 12.54 -37.73 -43.87
C SER A 143 13.71 -37.39 -44.80
N GLU A 144 13.45 -37.04 -46.07
CA GLU A 144 14.49 -36.58 -47.00
C GLU A 144 14.97 -35.16 -46.66
N THR A 145 14.09 -34.26 -46.23
CA THR A 145 14.49 -32.90 -45.79
C THR A 145 15.31 -32.93 -44.51
N GLU A 146 14.92 -33.70 -43.50
CA GLU A 146 15.68 -33.85 -42.26
C GLU A 146 17.06 -34.44 -42.52
N ARG A 147 17.15 -35.45 -43.40
CA ARG A 147 18.42 -36.06 -43.81
C ARG A 147 19.31 -35.13 -44.65
N SER A 148 18.71 -34.15 -45.34
CA SER A 148 19.45 -33.11 -46.08
C SER A 148 19.94 -31.97 -45.20
N GLU A 149 19.23 -31.65 -44.11
CA GLU A 149 19.67 -30.68 -43.10
C GLU A 149 20.89 -31.20 -42.32
N ASP A 150 20.88 -32.48 -41.92
CA ASP A 150 22.04 -33.12 -41.26
C ASP A 150 23.28 -33.17 -42.18
N LEU A 151 23.09 -33.37 -43.49
CA LEU A 151 24.20 -33.36 -44.46
C LEU A 151 24.75 -31.94 -44.73
N LEU A 152 23.97 -30.89 -44.46
CA LEU A 152 24.38 -29.50 -44.60
C LEU A 152 25.07 -28.96 -43.33
N GLU A 153 24.83 -29.57 -42.16
CA GLU A 153 25.54 -29.20 -40.92
C GLU A 153 27.06 -29.41 -41.01
N ASP A 154 27.48 -30.49 -41.67
CA ASP A 154 28.90 -30.81 -41.88
C ASP A 154 29.50 -30.18 -43.16
N SER A 155 28.66 -29.53 -43.98
CA SER A 155 29.11 -28.83 -45.18
C SER A 155 29.80 -27.50 -44.84
N GLU A 156 30.80 -27.10 -45.65
CA GLU A 156 31.49 -25.81 -45.50
C GLU A 156 30.50 -24.63 -45.49
N ASP A 157 29.39 -24.76 -46.22
CA ASP A 157 28.32 -23.76 -46.25
C ASP A 157 27.54 -23.67 -44.93
N GLY A 158 27.31 -24.79 -44.24
CA GLY A 158 26.66 -24.82 -42.92
C GLY A 158 27.55 -24.22 -41.83
N GLN A 159 28.85 -24.51 -41.86
CA GLN A 159 29.82 -23.86 -40.96
C GLN A 159 29.89 -22.36 -41.20
N ARG A 160 29.87 -21.91 -42.46
CA ARG A 160 29.84 -20.50 -42.83
C ARG A 160 28.55 -19.81 -42.37
N LEU A 161 27.41 -20.48 -42.47
CA LEU A 161 26.13 -19.98 -41.98
C LEU A 161 26.18 -19.74 -40.46
N ARG A 162 26.65 -20.72 -39.68
CA ARG A 162 26.81 -20.58 -38.21
C ARG A 162 27.78 -19.45 -37.83
N PHE A 163 28.87 -19.29 -38.57
CA PHE A 163 29.80 -18.17 -38.34
C PHE A 163 29.11 -16.82 -38.57
N LEU A 164 28.37 -16.68 -39.67
CA LEU A 164 27.62 -15.47 -40.00
C LEU A 164 26.51 -15.21 -38.98
N GLU A 165 25.80 -16.24 -38.53
CA GLU A 165 24.78 -16.13 -37.48
C GLU A 165 25.39 -15.66 -36.15
N ASN A 166 26.55 -16.20 -35.77
CA ASN A 166 27.27 -15.77 -34.57
C ASN A 166 27.77 -14.32 -34.68
N GLU A 167 28.27 -13.91 -35.85
CA GLU A 167 28.64 -12.52 -36.13
C GLU A 167 27.42 -11.59 -36.07
N ILE A 168 26.28 -11.98 -36.64
CA ILE A 168 25.02 -11.24 -36.57
C ILE A 168 24.55 -11.12 -35.12
N HIS A 169 24.57 -12.21 -34.36
CA HIS A 169 24.18 -12.19 -32.96
C HIS A 169 25.11 -11.26 -32.15
N LYS A 170 26.42 -11.33 -32.37
CA LYS A 170 27.41 -10.46 -31.71
C LYS A 170 27.21 -8.98 -32.07
N THR A 171 26.93 -8.66 -33.33
CA THR A 171 26.65 -7.29 -33.75
C THR A 171 25.33 -6.78 -33.20
N ASN A 172 24.30 -7.62 -33.12
CA ASN A 172 23.03 -7.29 -32.47
C ASN A 172 23.20 -7.02 -30.97
N LEU A 173 24.03 -7.81 -30.28
CA LEU A 173 24.35 -7.56 -28.87
C LEU A 173 25.02 -6.19 -28.68
N LYS A 174 26.00 -5.86 -29.52
CA LYS A 174 26.66 -4.54 -29.52
C LYS A 174 25.70 -3.40 -29.85
N LEU A 175 24.75 -3.62 -30.76
CA LEU A 175 23.73 -2.64 -31.10
C LEU A 175 22.80 -2.40 -29.91
N MET A 176 22.31 -3.46 -29.27
CA MET A 176 21.50 -3.39 -28.05
C MET A 176 22.24 -2.65 -26.94
N GLU A 177 23.50 -2.98 -26.68
CA GLU A 177 24.36 -2.27 -25.73
C GLU A 177 24.48 -0.79 -26.10
N GLY A 178 24.74 -0.47 -27.37
CA GLY A 178 24.80 0.90 -27.89
C GLY A 178 23.49 1.66 -27.68
N GLU A 179 22.35 1.01 -27.89
CA GLU A 179 21.03 1.59 -27.61
C GLU A 179 20.82 1.84 -26.12
N THR A 180 21.23 0.92 -25.24
CA THR A 180 21.13 1.14 -23.80
C THR A 180 21.99 2.31 -23.34
N ILE A 181 23.20 2.45 -23.89
CA ILE A 181 24.11 3.58 -23.62
C ILE A 181 23.49 4.88 -24.14
N LYS A 182 22.96 4.89 -25.37
CA LYS A 182 22.25 6.05 -25.94
C LYS A 182 21.06 6.46 -25.08
N LYS A 183 20.25 5.51 -24.60
CA LYS A 183 19.13 5.78 -23.69
C LYS A 183 19.63 6.44 -22.40
N LYS A 184 20.69 5.92 -21.78
CA LYS A 184 21.32 6.53 -20.59
C LYS A 184 21.79 7.96 -20.84
N TYR A 185 22.51 8.21 -21.94
CA TYR A 185 22.95 9.57 -22.28
C TYR A 185 21.80 10.53 -22.55
N ASN A 186 20.73 10.07 -23.21
CA ASN A 186 19.53 10.88 -23.40
C ASN A 186 18.88 11.23 -22.06
N THR A 187 18.77 10.28 -21.13
CA THR A 187 18.26 10.56 -19.78
C THR A 187 19.11 11.60 -19.06
N ILE A 188 20.44 11.47 -19.10
CA ILE A 188 21.35 12.47 -18.50
C ILE A 188 21.14 13.83 -19.16
N LEU A 189 21.04 13.88 -20.48
CA LEU A 189 20.85 15.11 -21.23
C LEU A 189 19.50 15.77 -20.92
N ASP A 190 18.45 14.99 -20.71
CA ASP A 190 17.15 15.52 -20.29
C ASP A 190 17.18 16.06 -18.86
N MET A 191 17.88 15.39 -17.94
CA MET A 191 18.11 15.92 -16.58
C MET A 191 18.89 17.23 -16.62
N LEU A 192 19.98 17.30 -17.39
CA LEU A 192 20.76 18.54 -17.55
C LEU A 192 19.94 19.67 -18.17
N LYS A 193 19.05 19.36 -19.12
CA LYS A 193 18.11 20.36 -19.68
C LYS A 193 17.13 20.85 -18.63
N LYS A 194 16.58 19.97 -17.79
CA LYS A 194 15.70 20.34 -16.68
C LYS A 194 16.43 21.22 -15.67
N GLU A 195 17.64 20.83 -15.26
CA GLU A 195 18.48 21.64 -14.37
C GLU A 195 18.78 23.02 -14.96
N ARG A 196 19.10 23.08 -16.26
CA ARG A 196 19.32 24.35 -16.96
C ARG A 196 18.11 25.29 -16.85
N LEU A 197 16.89 24.76 -16.94
CA LEU A 197 15.67 25.55 -16.78
C LEU A 197 15.51 26.05 -15.34
N THR A 198 15.92 25.28 -14.34
CA THR A 198 15.84 25.68 -12.93
C THR A 198 16.85 26.76 -12.54
N PHE A 199 18.02 26.83 -13.18
CA PHE A 199 19.02 27.85 -12.88
C PHE A 199 18.51 29.27 -13.13
N GLY A 200 17.64 29.48 -14.13
CA GLY A 200 17.00 30.78 -14.36
C GLY A 200 16.18 31.23 -13.16
N ASN A 201 15.31 30.35 -12.65
CA ASN A 201 14.48 30.65 -11.48
C ASN A 201 15.32 30.87 -10.22
N GLN A 202 16.39 30.08 -10.03
CA GLN A 202 17.31 30.27 -8.91
C GLN A 202 18.02 31.62 -8.99
N LEU A 203 18.46 32.02 -10.20
CA LEU A 203 19.10 33.31 -10.43
C LEU A 203 18.12 34.45 -10.16
N GLU A 204 16.89 34.38 -10.68
CA GLU A 204 15.86 35.40 -10.47
C GLU A 204 15.49 35.55 -8.99
N ASN A 205 15.41 34.43 -8.26
CA ASN A 205 15.20 34.45 -6.81
C ASN A 205 16.36 35.13 -6.08
N LEU A 206 17.61 34.79 -6.42
CA LEU A 206 18.79 35.41 -5.84
C LEU A 206 18.86 36.90 -6.15
N GLU A 207 18.64 37.30 -7.41
CA GLU A 207 18.55 38.70 -7.83
C GLU A 207 17.43 39.45 -7.10
N GLY A 208 16.27 38.79 -6.90
CA GLY A 208 15.16 39.33 -6.12
C GLY A 208 15.52 39.56 -4.65
N THR A 209 16.24 38.63 -4.01
CA THR A 209 16.72 38.81 -2.64
C THR A 209 17.76 39.92 -2.53
N LEU A 210 18.66 40.04 -3.52
CA LEU A 210 19.68 41.07 -3.56
C LEU A 210 19.06 42.46 -3.71
N LYS A 211 18.07 42.61 -4.61
CA LYS A 211 17.31 43.87 -4.74
C LYS A 211 16.60 44.26 -3.44
N LYS A 212 15.97 43.31 -2.75
CA LYS A 212 15.33 43.57 -1.45
C LYS A 212 16.35 44.03 -0.39
N GLN A 213 17.53 43.40 -0.36
CA GLN A 213 18.61 43.80 0.55
C GLN A 213 19.17 45.18 0.21
N ASP A 214 19.35 45.50 -1.06
CA ASP A 214 19.76 46.84 -1.50
C ASP A 214 18.74 47.90 -1.09
N ASP A 215 17.44 47.64 -1.28
CA ASP A 215 16.36 48.54 -0.85
C ASP A 215 16.36 48.72 0.67
N GLU A 216 16.61 47.65 1.43
CA GLU A 216 16.73 47.70 2.89
C GLU A 216 17.95 48.52 3.33
N ILE A 217 19.11 48.34 2.68
CA ILE A 217 20.32 49.13 2.92
C ILE A 217 20.05 50.61 2.64
N VAL A 218 19.35 50.95 1.56
CA VAL A 218 18.98 52.33 1.23
C VAL A 218 18.07 52.92 2.31
N LYS A 219 17.06 52.17 2.76
CA LYS A 219 16.18 52.58 3.87
C LYS A 219 16.97 52.80 5.16
N LEU A 220 17.86 51.87 5.53
CA LEU A 220 18.72 51.98 6.71
C LEU A 220 19.69 53.17 6.63
N LYS A 221 20.25 53.47 5.46
CA LYS A 221 21.08 54.67 5.26
C LYS A 221 20.26 55.94 5.49
N LYS A 222 19.02 55.99 4.99
CA LYS A 222 18.12 57.15 5.17
C LYS A 222 17.73 57.33 6.64
N THR A 223 17.37 56.26 7.34
CA THR A 223 17.06 56.33 8.78
C THR A 223 18.29 56.73 9.58
N HIS A 224 19.47 56.19 9.27
CA HIS A 224 20.72 56.58 9.93
C HIS A 224 21.06 58.05 9.73
N GLN A 225 20.93 58.58 8.50
CA GLN A 225 21.11 60.01 8.23
C GLN A 225 20.10 60.86 9.01
N ALA A 226 18.83 60.46 9.06
CA ALA A 226 17.83 61.15 9.86
C ALA A 226 18.20 61.14 11.36
N SER A 227 18.68 60.00 11.88
CA SER A 227 19.17 59.88 13.27
C SER A 227 20.38 60.77 13.56
N ILE A 228 21.31 60.94 12.61
CA ILE A 228 22.43 61.88 12.76
C ILE A 228 21.90 63.31 12.86
N VAL A 229 21.00 63.70 11.96
CA VAL A 229 20.43 65.06 11.94
C VAL A 229 19.66 65.35 13.24
N THR A 230 18.84 64.42 13.73
CA THR A 230 18.10 64.61 14.99
C THR A 230 19.03 64.70 16.19
N ARG A 231 20.08 63.87 16.24
CA ARG A 231 21.11 63.93 17.29
C ARG A 231 21.83 65.28 17.27
N ASP A 232 22.23 65.76 16.10
CA ASP A 232 22.98 67.01 15.96
C ASP A 232 22.10 68.22 16.28
N LEU A 233 20.81 68.19 15.89
CA LEU A 233 19.81 69.17 16.30
C LEU A 233 19.59 69.17 17.82
N ALA A 234 19.50 67.99 18.44
CA ALA A 234 19.37 67.86 19.89
C ALA A 234 20.59 68.44 20.63
N ARG A 235 21.81 68.14 20.15
CA ARG A 235 23.06 68.73 20.68
C ARG A 235 23.09 70.25 20.52
N GLN A 236 22.68 70.77 19.36
CA GLN A 236 22.61 72.21 19.13
C GLN A 236 21.60 72.89 20.06
N ASN A 237 20.42 72.29 20.24
CA ASN A 237 19.39 72.80 21.15
C ASN A 237 19.84 72.74 22.61
N GLN A 238 20.53 71.68 23.02
CA GLN A 238 21.15 71.58 24.34
C GLN A 238 22.17 72.71 24.53
N HIS A 239 23.08 72.90 23.58
CA HIS A 239 24.09 73.97 23.66
C HIS A 239 23.47 75.36 23.74
N LYS A 240 22.43 75.64 22.93
CA LYS A 240 21.68 76.91 22.99
C LYS A 240 21.07 77.14 24.37
N LYS A 241 20.47 76.10 24.98
CA LYS A 241 19.91 76.17 26.33
C LYS A 241 20.99 76.39 27.39
N GLU A 242 22.13 75.70 27.29
CA GLU A 242 23.27 75.89 28.19
C GLU A 242 23.79 77.34 28.14
N VAL A 243 23.98 77.89 26.94
CA VAL A 243 24.40 79.30 26.76
C VAL A 243 23.35 80.26 27.33
N ALA A 244 22.07 80.02 27.08
CA ALA A 244 20.99 80.86 27.62
C ALA A 244 20.98 80.85 29.16
N LEU A 245 21.10 79.68 29.79
CA LEU A 245 21.17 79.54 31.25
C LEU A 245 22.42 80.23 31.82
N LEU A 246 23.57 80.13 31.15
CA LEU A 246 24.79 80.84 31.55
C LEU A 246 24.63 82.36 31.42
N SER A 247 24.02 82.86 30.34
CA SER A 247 23.77 84.30 30.19
C SER A 247 22.78 84.83 31.22
N GLU A 248 21.72 84.08 31.51
CA GLU A 248 20.74 84.43 32.53
C GLU A 248 21.39 84.39 33.93
N GLY A 249 22.26 83.41 34.19
CA GLY A 249 23.09 83.35 35.38
C GLY A 249 23.98 84.59 35.55
N ARG A 250 24.68 85.01 34.48
CA ARG A 250 25.49 86.25 34.46
C ARG A 250 24.64 87.50 34.63
N GLU A 251 23.43 87.56 34.08
CA GLU A 251 22.50 88.68 34.31
C GLU A 251 22.01 88.73 35.74
N ARG A 252 21.62 87.58 36.31
CA ARG A 252 21.24 87.49 37.73
C ARG A 252 22.39 87.90 38.64
N GLU A 253 23.61 87.47 38.35
CA GLU A 253 24.81 87.89 39.09
C GLU A 253 25.07 89.39 38.96
N ARG A 254 24.97 89.96 37.75
CA ARG A 254 25.06 91.42 37.54
C ARG A 254 24.02 92.18 38.36
N ARG A 255 22.75 91.78 38.31
CA ARG A 255 21.68 92.38 39.12
C ARG A 255 21.96 92.26 40.62
N LEU A 256 22.46 91.11 41.08
CA LEU A 256 22.84 90.91 42.48
C LEU A 256 24.00 91.82 42.90
N ILE A 257 25.00 92.02 42.04
CA ILE A 257 26.10 92.95 42.29
C ILE A 257 25.58 94.39 42.36
N GLU A 258 24.69 94.81 41.45
CA GLU A 258 24.06 96.13 41.47
C GLU A 258 23.23 96.34 42.76
N TYR A 259 22.45 95.35 43.18
CA TYR A 259 21.72 95.40 44.45
C TYR A 259 22.65 95.45 45.66
N ARG A 260 23.76 94.69 45.66
CA ARG A 260 24.78 94.76 46.72
C ARG A 260 25.43 96.14 46.76
N LYS A 261 25.82 96.69 45.62
CA LYS A 261 26.42 98.02 45.51
C LYS A 261 25.47 99.11 46.01
N THR A 262 24.21 99.10 45.59
CA THR A 262 23.22 100.09 46.07
C THR A 262 22.94 99.94 47.57
N ALA A 263 22.95 98.71 48.11
CA ALA A 263 22.84 98.47 49.54
C ALA A 263 24.10 98.96 50.30
N GLU A 264 25.30 98.74 49.76
CA GLU A 264 26.56 99.26 50.29
C GLU A 264 26.62 100.79 50.23
N ASP A 265 26.20 101.41 49.12
CA ASP A 265 26.13 102.87 48.97
C ASP A 265 25.15 103.48 49.99
N ARG A 266 23.99 102.85 50.21
CA ARG A 266 23.05 103.24 51.28
C ARG A 266 23.68 103.07 52.66
N LYS A 267 24.34 101.94 52.93
CA LYS A 267 25.05 101.70 54.19
C LYS A 267 26.14 102.75 54.41
N ASN A 268 26.97 103.04 53.41
CA ASN A 268 28.03 104.04 53.46
C ASN A 268 27.46 105.44 53.66
N TYR A 269 26.32 105.77 53.05
CA TYR A 269 25.62 107.04 53.30
C TYR A 269 25.16 107.14 54.77
N PHE A 270 24.54 106.09 55.31
CA PHE A 270 24.15 106.04 56.71
C PHE A 270 25.37 106.07 57.65
N GLU A 271 26.44 105.34 57.34
CA GLU A 271 27.67 105.31 58.12
C GLU A 271 28.41 106.65 58.05
N SER A 272 28.39 107.35 56.92
CA SER A 272 28.98 108.68 56.80
C SER A 272 28.15 109.73 57.56
N MET A 273 26.81 109.62 57.51
CA MET A 273 25.90 110.41 58.36
C MET A 273 26.12 110.12 59.85
N GLU A 274 26.27 108.85 60.21
CA GLU A 274 26.57 108.37 61.55
C GLU A 274 27.94 108.89 62.01
N ARG A 275 28.99 108.77 61.20
CA ARG A 275 30.31 109.36 61.50
C ARG A 275 30.22 110.88 61.65
N HIS A 276 29.40 111.58 60.86
CA HIS A 276 29.23 113.03 61.00
C HIS A 276 28.46 113.41 62.29
N MET A 277 27.60 112.52 62.79
CA MET A 277 26.85 112.68 64.04
C MET A 277 27.67 112.27 65.27
N PHE A 278 28.47 111.21 65.16
CA PHE A 278 29.22 110.60 66.26
C PHE A 278 30.69 111.03 66.35
N ALA A 279 31.26 111.72 65.34
CA ALA A 279 32.58 112.35 65.43
C ALA A 279 32.65 113.58 66.36
N SER A 280 31.52 114.02 66.95
CA SER A 280 31.50 115.13 67.93
C SER A 280 31.51 114.72 69.40
N LYS A 281 31.44 113.42 69.75
CA LYS A 281 31.54 112.97 71.16
C LYS A 281 32.25 111.63 71.29
N THR A 282 33.54 111.68 71.59
CA THR A 282 34.40 110.53 71.84
C THR A 282 34.38 110.05 73.30
N SER A 283 34.47 108.73 73.44
CA SER A 283 34.96 107.94 74.59
C SER A 283 34.04 107.77 75.81
N VAL A 284 33.76 106.51 76.17
CA VAL A 284 34.29 105.79 77.37
C VAL A 284 33.49 104.49 77.63
N LYS A 285 34.26 103.38 77.70
CA LYS A 285 34.19 102.15 78.54
C LYS A 285 32.87 101.64 79.13
N GLU A 286 32.54 100.36 78.87
CA GLU A 286 32.58 99.18 79.79
C GLU A 286 31.16 98.92 80.34
N THR A 287 30.58 97.73 80.58
CA THR A 287 30.91 96.29 80.60
C THR A 287 29.60 95.55 80.93
N GLY A 288 29.46 94.27 80.55
CA GLY A 288 28.51 93.29 81.14
C GLY A 288 27.16 93.13 80.39
N ARG A 289 26.85 91.97 79.77
CA ARG A 289 26.06 90.82 80.32
C ARG A 289 24.64 91.27 80.75
N GLU A 290 23.49 90.70 80.36
CA GLU A 290 23.09 89.34 79.95
C GLU A 290 21.60 89.35 79.50
N SER A 291 21.30 88.70 78.36
CA SER A 291 20.18 87.73 78.16
C SER A 291 18.68 88.13 78.14
N ILE A 292 17.89 87.23 77.49
CA ILE A 292 16.40 87.08 77.41
C ILE A 292 15.78 87.86 76.23
N SER A 293 15.41 87.22 75.10
CA SER A 293 14.28 86.30 74.81
C SER A 293 12.91 87.00 74.67
N THR A 294 12.03 86.39 73.86
CA THR A 294 10.62 86.74 73.51
C THR A 294 10.49 87.70 72.31
N SER A 295 10.12 87.25 71.10
CA SER A 295 8.87 86.65 70.58
C SER A 295 7.75 87.65 70.31
N ASP A 296 7.41 87.70 69.03
CA ASP A 296 6.08 87.84 68.43
C ASP A 296 5.41 89.19 68.20
N HIS A 297 5.05 89.34 66.91
CA HIS A 297 3.81 89.85 66.32
C HIS A 297 3.27 91.21 66.78
N ALA A 298 3.18 92.14 65.82
CA ALA A 298 1.92 92.47 65.13
C ALA A 298 1.90 93.91 64.59
N HIS A 299 1.57 94.01 63.29
CA HIS A 299 0.73 94.99 62.60
C HIS A 299 0.90 96.50 62.85
N SER A 300 1.04 97.28 61.76
CA SER A 300 -0.04 98.16 61.30
C SER A 300 0.28 98.86 59.97
N ARG A 301 -0.67 98.86 59.02
CA ARG A 301 -1.24 100.03 58.32
C ARG A 301 -2.08 99.55 57.13
N ASP A 302 -3.39 99.68 57.13
CA ASP A 302 -4.19 100.93 57.05
C ASP A 302 -4.19 101.46 55.61
N ASP A 303 -5.30 101.28 54.88
CA ASP A 303 -6.24 102.37 54.65
C ASP A 303 -7.50 101.85 53.93
N GLY A 304 -8.66 102.25 54.44
CA GLY A 304 -9.95 102.05 53.82
C GLY A 304 -10.82 103.24 54.15
N ARG A 305 -11.78 103.58 53.26
CA ARG A 305 -12.92 104.43 53.64
C ARG A 305 -14.08 104.33 52.64
N GLY A 306 -15.23 103.90 53.16
CA GLY A 306 -16.59 104.21 52.66
C GLY A 306 -16.96 105.67 52.98
N SER A 307 -18.22 106.13 52.96
CA SER A 307 -19.55 105.52 52.91
C SER A 307 -20.59 106.61 52.54
N GLU A 308 -21.81 106.17 52.23
CA GLU A 308 -23.14 106.76 52.54
C GLU A 308 -23.76 107.97 51.80
N GLU A 309 -24.93 107.66 51.21
CA GLU A 309 -26.30 108.24 51.29
C GLU A 309 -26.58 109.76 51.23
N GLY A 310 -27.60 110.10 50.41
CA GLY A 310 -28.34 111.37 50.43
C GLY A 310 -29.43 111.46 49.35
N ASP A 311 -30.69 111.43 49.80
CA ASP A 311 -31.98 111.52 49.10
C ASP A 311 -32.27 112.87 48.38
N ARG A 312 -32.99 112.86 47.22
CA ARG A 312 -34.12 113.76 46.87
C ARG A 312 -34.67 113.62 45.42
N ASN A 313 -35.89 113.06 45.38
CA ASN A 313 -37.09 113.25 44.54
C ASN A 313 -37.16 114.13 43.24
N SER A 314 -37.85 113.54 42.23
CA SER A 314 -38.80 114.09 41.22
C SER A 314 -38.31 114.71 39.90
N LEU A 315 -38.59 114.06 38.75
CA LEU A 315 -39.64 114.49 37.80
C LEU A 315 -39.85 113.49 36.63
N MET A 316 -41.12 113.15 36.45
CA MET A 316 -41.84 112.42 35.40
C MET A 316 -41.44 112.71 33.93
N GLY A 317 -41.44 111.68 33.06
CA GLY A 317 -41.68 111.90 31.62
C GLY A 317 -41.25 110.83 30.59
N THR A 318 -42.11 109.84 30.37
CA THR A 318 -42.51 109.27 29.06
C THR A 318 -41.57 108.37 28.21
N SER A 319 -42.20 107.31 27.69
CA SER A 319 -41.78 106.33 26.66
C SER A 319 -40.97 105.15 27.21
N GLY A 320 -41.43 103.90 27.26
CA GLY A 320 -42.49 103.24 26.50
C GLY A 320 -41.89 102.22 25.54
N THR A 321 -41.92 100.95 25.94
CA THR A 321 -41.70 99.72 25.15
C THR A 321 -40.29 99.17 24.92
N ASP A 322 -39.23 99.82 25.40
CA ASP A 322 -37.86 99.26 25.34
C ASP A 322 -37.34 98.73 26.69
N ASP A 323 -37.74 99.31 27.84
CA ASP A 323 -37.25 98.86 29.16
C ASP A 323 -37.67 97.42 29.54
N VAL A 324 -38.83 96.95 29.08
CA VAL A 324 -39.29 95.57 29.37
C VAL A 324 -38.47 94.54 28.58
N LYS A 325 -37.94 94.91 27.41
CA LYS A 325 -37.06 94.02 26.64
C LYS A 325 -35.66 94.04 27.23
N ASP A 326 -35.17 95.20 27.66
CA ASP A 326 -33.86 95.32 28.30
C ASP A 326 -33.84 94.57 29.64
N GLU A 327 -34.89 94.64 30.45
CA GLU A 327 -35.03 93.82 31.68
C GLU A 327 -35.07 92.32 31.38
N GLN A 328 -35.76 91.90 30.32
CA GLN A 328 -35.81 90.49 29.90
C GLN A 328 -34.47 89.99 29.35
N TYR A 329 -33.74 90.82 28.61
CA TYR A 329 -32.39 90.50 28.14
C TYR A 329 -31.40 90.46 29.30
N GLU A 330 -31.47 91.41 30.24
CA GLU A 330 -30.64 91.43 31.45
C GLU A 330 -30.90 90.18 32.33
N GLU A 331 -32.17 89.77 32.48
CA GLU A 331 -32.52 88.54 33.21
C GLU A 331 -32.05 87.28 32.47
N ALA A 332 -32.19 87.23 31.14
CA ALA A 332 -31.71 86.12 30.32
C ALA A 332 -30.17 86.00 30.33
N PHE A 333 -29.46 87.12 30.23
CA PHE A 333 -27.99 87.17 30.37
C PHE A 333 -27.56 86.84 31.80
N GLY A 334 -28.31 87.27 32.83
CA GLY A 334 -28.08 86.89 34.22
C GLY A 334 -28.23 85.38 34.45
N ARG A 335 -29.25 84.74 33.85
CA ARG A 335 -29.42 83.29 33.87
C ARG A 335 -28.31 82.57 33.11
N MET A 336 -27.89 83.07 31.94
CA MET A 336 -26.79 82.50 31.15
C MET A 336 -25.46 82.62 31.88
N LYS A 337 -25.21 83.76 32.52
CA LYS A 337 -24.06 84.04 33.37
C LYS A 337 -23.99 83.08 34.56
N LYS A 338 -25.13 82.81 35.20
CA LYS A 338 -25.26 81.84 36.30
C LYS A 338 -25.07 80.39 35.83
N ALA A 339 -25.57 80.03 34.64
CA ALA A 339 -25.41 78.69 34.06
C ALA A 339 -23.97 78.41 33.58
N ALA A 340 -23.29 79.43 33.03
CA ALA A 340 -21.90 79.36 32.63
C ALA A 340 -20.91 79.51 33.81
N GLY A 341 -21.37 80.04 34.96
CA GLY A 341 -20.57 80.23 36.18
C GLY A 341 -19.59 81.40 36.11
N VAL A 342 -19.91 82.44 35.33
CA VAL A 342 -18.98 83.52 34.96
C VAL A 342 -19.47 84.87 35.49
N SER A 343 -18.57 85.84 35.72
CA SER A 343 -18.91 87.15 36.31
C SER A 343 -19.00 88.32 35.33
N ASP A 344 -18.63 88.14 34.05
CA ASP A 344 -18.74 89.15 32.98
C ASP A 344 -19.39 88.56 31.71
N ILE A 345 -20.26 89.33 31.05
CA ILE A 345 -20.99 88.94 29.83
C ILE A 345 -20.00 88.67 28.70
N LYS A 346 -18.89 89.41 28.63
CA LYS A 346 -17.84 89.19 27.62
C LYS A 346 -17.15 87.84 27.76
N GLU A 347 -16.94 87.38 29.00
CA GLU A 347 -16.36 86.06 29.26
C GLU A 347 -17.36 84.93 28.96
N VAL A 348 -18.66 85.16 29.13
CA VAL A 348 -19.71 84.23 28.67
C VAL A 348 -19.63 84.04 27.15
N VAL A 349 -19.59 85.13 26.38
CA VAL A 349 -19.47 85.07 24.91
C VAL A 349 -18.20 84.35 24.48
N HIS A 350 -17.05 84.68 25.07
CA HIS A 350 -15.79 84.02 24.74
C HIS A 350 -15.79 82.51 25.07
N ARG A 351 -16.45 82.09 26.15
CA ARG A 351 -16.62 80.66 26.46
C ARG A 351 -17.56 79.96 25.48
N PHE A 352 -18.63 80.60 25.02
CA PHE A 352 -19.49 80.03 24.00
C PHE A 352 -18.76 79.90 22.65
N GLU A 353 -17.98 80.90 22.25
CA GLU A 353 -17.18 80.84 21.02
C GLU A 353 -16.13 79.71 21.09
N THR A 354 -15.36 79.63 22.18
CA THR A 354 -14.36 78.56 22.37
C THR A 354 -15.01 77.19 22.57
N GLN A 355 -16.19 77.10 23.18
CA GLN A 355 -16.96 75.87 23.30
C GLN A 355 -17.53 75.42 21.95
N GLU A 356 -17.95 76.35 21.09
CA GLU A 356 -18.39 76.04 19.74
C GLU A 356 -17.22 75.55 18.87
N GLU A 357 -16.05 76.20 18.96
CA GLU A 357 -14.84 75.78 18.28
C GLU A 357 -14.35 74.40 18.74
N THR A 358 -14.34 74.14 20.06
CA THR A 358 -13.97 72.83 20.60
C THR A 358 -15.00 71.76 20.25
N SER A 359 -16.28 72.08 20.21
CA SER A 359 -17.35 71.18 19.73
C SER A 359 -17.17 70.83 18.25
N LYS A 360 -16.90 71.81 17.39
CA LYS A 360 -16.57 71.58 15.97
C LYS A 360 -15.34 70.70 15.82
N HIS A 361 -14.27 70.98 16.57
CA HIS A 361 -13.06 70.18 16.53
C HIS A 361 -13.28 68.73 17.00
N LEU A 362 -14.05 68.53 18.06
CA LEU A 362 -14.43 67.18 18.54
C LEU A 362 -15.30 66.45 17.52
N HIS A 363 -16.22 67.15 16.84
CA HIS A 363 -17.02 66.56 15.78
C HIS A 363 -16.17 66.18 14.55
N GLU A 364 -15.18 66.99 14.18
CA GLU A 364 -14.20 66.65 13.15
C GLU A 364 -13.32 65.46 13.54
N LEU A 365 -12.96 65.34 14.82
CA LEU A 365 -12.20 64.20 15.33
C LEU A 365 -13.06 62.93 15.34
N GLN A 366 -14.32 63.05 15.77
CA GLN A 366 -15.30 61.97 15.76
C GLN A 366 -15.54 61.47 14.33
N THR A 367 -15.83 62.36 13.39
CA THR A 367 -16.06 61.99 11.98
C THR A 367 -14.82 61.37 11.33
N ARG A 368 -13.61 61.84 11.67
CA ARG A 368 -12.35 61.20 11.26
C ARG A 368 -12.19 59.80 11.85
N ALA A 369 -12.44 59.62 13.14
CA ALA A 369 -12.38 58.32 13.80
C ALA A 369 -13.43 57.34 13.23
N GLU A 370 -14.65 57.79 12.98
CA GLU A 370 -15.71 56.99 12.35
C GLU A 370 -15.35 56.59 10.91
N LYS A 371 -14.67 57.47 10.17
CA LYS A 371 -14.16 57.16 8.84
C LYS A 371 -13.04 56.12 8.91
N GLU A 372 -12.09 56.28 9.83
CA GLU A 372 -11.00 55.33 10.03
C GLU A 372 -11.51 53.94 10.46
N ILE A 373 -12.52 53.88 11.33
CA ILE A 373 -13.18 52.62 11.71
C ILE A 373 -13.84 51.95 10.49
N ARG A 374 -14.51 52.73 9.63
CA ARG A 374 -15.09 52.19 8.38
C ARG A 374 -14.03 51.69 7.41
N ASP A 375 -12.96 52.44 7.22
CA ASP A 375 -11.87 52.07 6.32
C ASP A 375 -11.14 50.81 6.83
N LEU A 376 -10.87 50.72 8.14
CA LEU A 376 -10.30 49.53 8.77
C LEU A 376 -11.26 48.32 8.71
N GLY A 377 -12.57 48.55 8.86
CA GLY A 377 -13.59 47.51 8.68
C GLY A 377 -13.58 46.94 7.27
N ALA A 378 -13.52 47.79 6.25
CA ALA A 378 -13.45 47.36 4.85
C ALA A 378 -12.13 46.64 4.51
N ILE A 379 -11.01 47.05 5.12
CA ILE A 379 -9.72 46.35 4.98
C ILE A 379 -9.79 44.98 5.65
N LYS A 380 -10.40 44.88 6.83
CA LYS A 380 -10.60 43.61 7.55
C LYS A 380 -11.44 42.65 6.71
N GLU A 381 -12.57 43.09 6.17
CA GLU A 381 -13.46 42.26 5.34
C GLU A 381 -12.74 41.75 4.07
N LYS A 382 -11.93 42.61 3.42
CA LYS A 382 -11.09 42.19 2.29
C LYS A 382 -10.05 41.15 2.69
N LEU A 383 -9.36 41.35 3.80
CA LEU A 383 -8.37 40.40 4.32
C LEU A 383 -9.02 39.08 4.73
N GLU A 384 -10.23 39.10 5.30
CA GLU A 384 -11.01 37.91 5.63
C GLU A 384 -11.42 37.15 4.36
N ALA A 385 -11.87 37.85 3.31
CA ALA A 385 -12.19 37.24 2.02
C ALA A 385 -10.95 36.64 1.33
N GLU A 386 -9.81 37.35 1.32
CA GLU A 386 -8.53 36.84 0.82
C GLU A 386 -8.07 35.61 1.61
N TRP A 387 -8.25 35.62 2.93
CA TRP A 387 -7.92 34.49 3.79
C TRP A 387 -8.81 33.27 3.53
N GLU A 388 -10.11 33.46 3.32
CA GLU A 388 -11.02 32.36 2.93
C GLU A 388 -10.61 31.76 1.59
N VAL A 389 -10.30 32.58 0.59
CA VAL A 389 -9.82 32.10 -0.72
C VAL A 389 -8.53 31.29 -0.55
N VAL A 390 -7.55 31.78 0.21
CA VAL A 390 -6.30 31.06 0.46
C VAL A 390 -6.53 29.76 1.24
N LYS A 391 -7.44 29.77 2.22
CA LYS A 391 -7.80 28.59 3.02
C LYS A 391 -8.38 27.47 2.15
N PHE A 392 -9.20 27.81 1.15
CA PHE A 392 -9.85 26.82 0.29
C PHE A 392 -9.04 26.48 -0.97
N MET A 393 -8.23 27.40 -1.50
CA MET A 393 -7.33 27.12 -2.64
C MET A 393 -6.31 26.01 -2.33
N GLY A 394 -5.84 25.91 -1.08
CA GLY A 394 -4.92 24.83 -0.67
C GLY A 394 -5.59 23.49 -0.41
N GLN A 395 -6.93 23.44 -0.30
CA GLN A 395 -7.68 22.21 -0.04
C GLN A 395 -8.05 21.47 -1.32
N GLU A 396 -8.43 22.16 -2.40
CA GLU A 396 -8.81 21.51 -3.66
C GLU A 396 -7.63 20.82 -4.37
N GLU A 397 -6.46 21.48 -4.41
CA GLU A 397 -5.24 20.85 -4.93
C GLU A 397 -4.77 19.69 -4.03
N ASN A 398 -4.99 19.77 -2.71
CA ASN A 398 -4.70 18.67 -1.80
C ASN A 398 -5.66 17.49 -1.97
N THR A 399 -6.94 17.72 -2.28
CA THR A 399 -7.89 16.63 -2.55
C THR A 399 -7.52 15.91 -3.83
N GLU A 400 -7.20 16.62 -4.92
CA GLU A 400 -6.76 15.95 -6.15
C GLU A 400 -5.44 15.19 -5.98
N LEU A 401 -4.50 15.73 -5.19
CA LEU A 401 -3.25 15.05 -4.88
C LEU A 401 -3.47 13.83 -3.99
N ARG A 402 -4.42 13.88 -3.05
CA ARG A 402 -4.80 12.74 -2.22
C ARG A 402 -5.46 11.65 -3.04
N ASP A 403 -6.41 12.00 -3.91
CA ASP A 403 -7.07 11.03 -4.79
C ASP A 403 -6.04 10.34 -5.71
N LYS A 404 -5.10 11.11 -6.28
CA LYS A 404 -3.98 10.54 -7.06
C LYS A 404 -3.05 9.67 -6.24
N MET A 405 -2.84 9.98 -4.95
CA MET A 405 -2.04 9.13 -4.05
C MET A 405 -2.78 7.83 -3.75
N GLU A 406 -4.08 7.88 -3.48
CA GLU A 406 -4.91 6.70 -3.22
C GLU A 406 -4.96 5.78 -4.45
N ASP A 407 -5.13 6.35 -5.66
CA ASP A 407 -5.04 5.61 -6.93
C ASP A 407 -3.68 4.93 -7.14
N LEU A 408 -2.58 5.58 -6.71
CA LEU A 408 -1.24 5.03 -6.81
C LEU A 408 -1.01 3.93 -5.76
N GLU A 409 -1.52 4.11 -4.54
CA GLU A 409 -1.48 3.11 -3.47
C GLU A 409 -2.27 1.85 -3.88
N GLU A 410 -3.45 2.00 -4.48
CA GLU A 410 -4.25 0.89 -5.01
C GLU A 410 -3.47 0.14 -6.11
N LYS A 411 -2.89 0.86 -7.09
CA LYS A 411 -2.06 0.23 -8.14
C LYS A 411 -0.84 -0.48 -7.58
N ILE A 412 -0.21 0.05 -6.53
CA ILE A 412 0.91 -0.58 -5.85
C ILE A 412 0.44 -1.87 -5.17
N ALA A 413 -0.71 -1.86 -4.50
CA ALA A 413 -1.27 -3.05 -3.86
C ALA A 413 -1.60 -4.15 -4.89
N ASP A 414 -2.18 -3.79 -6.03
CA ASP A 414 -2.48 -4.71 -7.13
C ASP A 414 -1.21 -5.34 -7.72
N GLU A 415 -0.18 -4.53 -8.00
CA GLU A 415 1.09 -5.05 -8.51
C GLU A 415 1.83 -5.91 -7.47
N GLN A 416 1.71 -5.60 -6.17
CA GLN A 416 2.22 -6.47 -5.10
C GLN A 416 1.50 -7.81 -5.05
N SER A 417 0.17 -7.82 -5.18
CA SER A 417 -0.64 -9.05 -5.24
C SER A 417 -0.26 -9.90 -6.46
N ARG A 418 -0.11 -9.25 -7.63
CA ARG A 418 0.33 -9.90 -8.86
C ARG A 418 1.73 -10.49 -8.73
N LYS A 419 2.66 -9.76 -8.09
CA LYS A 419 4.01 -10.25 -7.79
C LYS A 419 3.97 -11.49 -6.90
N LYS A 420 3.20 -11.47 -5.80
CA LYS A 420 3.04 -12.62 -4.91
C LYS A 420 2.52 -13.86 -5.65
N SER A 421 1.47 -13.71 -6.46
CA SER A 421 0.94 -14.83 -7.27
C SER A 421 1.96 -15.36 -8.28
N ALA A 422 2.79 -14.49 -8.87
CA ALA A 422 3.87 -14.92 -9.77
C ALA A 422 4.99 -15.66 -9.01
N GLU A 423 5.34 -15.21 -7.80
CA GLU A 423 6.33 -15.86 -6.92
C GLU A 423 5.84 -17.25 -6.48
N GLU A 424 4.57 -17.38 -6.07
CA GLU A 424 3.96 -18.68 -5.74
C GLU A 424 4.00 -19.66 -6.92
N LYS A 425 3.66 -19.19 -8.13
CA LYS A 425 3.76 -19.98 -9.37
C LYS A 425 5.19 -20.39 -9.67
N LEU A 426 6.16 -19.51 -9.43
CA LEU A 426 7.57 -19.82 -9.63
C LEU A 426 8.06 -20.85 -8.61
N GLN A 427 7.67 -20.71 -7.34
CA GLN A 427 7.97 -21.69 -6.30
C GLN A 427 7.36 -23.07 -6.60
N SER A 428 6.10 -23.14 -7.06
CA SER A 428 5.48 -24.42 -7.40
C SER A 428 6.17 -25.09 -8.60
N ARG A 429 6.56 -24.31 -9.61
CA ARG A 429 7.34 -24.82 -10.76
C ARG A 429 8.73 -25.27 -10.36
N ASN A 430 9.40 -24.57 -9.45
CA ASN A 430 10.70 -24.98 -8.92
C ASN A 430 10.59 -26.29 -8.12
N LYS A 431 9.57 -26.44 -7.26
CA LYS A 431 9.31 -27.71 -6.56
C LYS A 431 9.08 -28.86 -7.55
N LEU A 432 8.32 -28.62 -8.62
CA LEU A 432 8.11 -29.62 -9.68
C LEU A 432 9.42 -29.96 -10.41
N LEU A 433 10.26 -28.97 -10.72
CA LEU A 433 11.56 -29.20 -11.37
C LEU A 433 12.51 -30.00 -10.48
N VAL A 434 12.53 -29.74 -9.17
CA VAL A 434 13.29 -30.53 -8.20
C VAL A 434 12.77 -31.97 -8.17
N GLY A 435 11.46 -32.19 -8.10
CA GLY A 435 10.88 -33.54 -8.14
C GLY A 435 11.14 -34.29 -9.46
N ILE A 436 11.10 -33.60 -10.60
CA ILE A 436 11.49 -34.19 -11.90
C ILE A 436 12.95 -34.60 -11.89
N ARG A 437 13.83 -33.76 -11.33
CA ARG A 437 15.26 -34.06 -11.21
C ARG A 437 15.51 -35.28 -10.33
N GLU A 438 14.92 -35.32 -9.14
CA GLU A 438 15.03 -36.48 -8.24
C GLU A 438 14.51 -37.76 -8.91
N GLY A 439 13.42 -37.66 -9.66
CA GLY A 439 12.88 -38.78 -10.45
C GLY A 439 13.82 -39.24 -11.56
N LEU A 440 14.48 -38.31 -12.25
CA LEU A 440 15.48 -38.61 -13.28
C LEU A 440 16.76 -39.20 -12.69
N ASP A 441 17.22 -38.69 -11.55
CA ASP A 441 18.37 -39.23 -10.82
C ASP A 441 18.09 -40.69 -10.42
N ARG A 442 16.93 -40.97 -9.80
CA ARG A 442 16.49 -42.34 -9.47
C ARG A 442 16.35 -43.25 -10.69
N LEU A 443 15.84 -42.73 -11.80
CA LEU A 443 15.72 -43.49 -13.05
C LEU A 443 17.11 -43.84 -13.60
N THR A 444 18.02 -42.88 -13.59
CA THR A 444 19.40 -43.06 -14.05
C THR A 444 20.10 -44.10 -13.18
N ASP A 445 19.99 -44.01 -11.86
CA ASP A 445 20.54 -45.01 -10.93
C ASP A 445 20.03 -46.43 -11.24
N LYS A 446 18.73 -46.57 -11.58
CA LYS A 446 18.15 -47.86 -11.98
C LYS A 446 18.64 -48.38 -13.32
N LEU A 447 18.90 -47.50 -14.29
CA LEU A 447 19.38 -47.89 -15.62
C LEU A 447 20.86 -48.30 -15.62
N PHE A 448 21.66 -47.76 -14.70
CA PHE A 448 23.09 -48.07 -14.55
C PHE A 448 23.40 -49.07 -13.42
N LEU A 449 22.38 -49.63 -12.76
CA LEU A 449 22.51 -50.53 -11.61
C LEU A 449 23.34 -51.80 -11.88
N PHE A 450 23.39 -52.24 -13.14
CA PHE A 450 24.17 -53.41 -13.60
C PHE A 450 25.26 -53.06 -14.63
N ASP A 451 25.49 -51.77 -14.88
CA ASP A 451 26.46 -51.30 -15.87
C ASP A 451 27.81 -50.99 -15.18
N PRO A 452 28.96 -51.52 -15.67
CA PRO A 452 30.28 -51.16 -15.15
C PRO A 452 30.68 -49.69 -15.38
N HIS A 453 29.95 -48.94 -16.21
CA HIS A 453 30.17 -47.51 -16.40
C HIS A 453 29.29 -46.66 -15.46
N ALA A 454 29.96 -45.81 -14.65
CA ALA A 454 29.27 -44.88 -13.78
C ALA A 454 28.44 -43.87 -14.60
N PRO A 455 27.22 -43.52 -14.15
CA PRO A 455 26.39 -42.57 -14.86
C PRO A 455 27.11 -41.22 -14.99
N PRO A 456 27.00 -40.53 -16.14
CA PRO A 456 27.56 -39.21 -16.31
C PRO A 456 26.89 -38.23 -15.34
N VAL A 457 27.69 -37.67 -14.42
CA VAL A 457 27.21 -36.69 -13.43
C VAL A 457 27.01 -35.34 -14.12
N THR A 458 25.83 -35.14 -14.69
CA THR A 458 25.44 -33.87 -15.33
C THR A 458 24.44 -33.12 -14.46
N ARG A 459 24.66 -31.80 -14.27
CA ARG A 459 23.72 -30.93 -13.53
C ARG A 459 22.44 -30.62 -14.32
N ASN A 460 22.44 -30.84 -15.62
CA ASN A 460 21.31 -30.53 -16.51
C ASN A 460 20.34 -31.71 -16.57
N SER A 461 19.09 -31.48 -16.18
CA SER A 461 18.01 -32.47 -16.25
C SER A 461 17.72 -32.95 -17.68
N ILE A 462 17.97 -32.12 -18.69
CA ILE A 462 17.79 -32.49 -20.11
C ILE A 462 18.86 -33.49 -20.55
N GLU A 463 20.11 -33.27 -20.15
CA GLU A 463 21.23 -34.17 -20.45
C GLU A 463 21.02 -35.53 -19.77
N LEU A 464 20.59 -35.54 -18.50
CA LEU A 464 20.19 -36.77 -17.79
C LEU A 464 19.10 -37.54 -18.54
N LEU A 465 18.11 -36.83 -19.08
CA LEU A 465 17.01 -37.44 -19.84
C LEU A 465 17.50 -38.03 -21.17
N SER A 466 18.41 -37.34 -21.87
CA SER A 466 19.06 -37.86 -23.08
C SER A 466 19.91 -39.09 -22.81
N VAL A 467 20.65 -39.12 -21.69
CA VAL A 467 21.46 -40.27 -21.26
C VAL A 467 20.55 -41.46 -20.92
N ALA A 468 19.50 -41.23 -20.12
CA ALA A 468 18.53 -42.26 -19.78
C ALA A 468 17.83 -42.82 -21.04
N GLN A 469 17.50 -41.96 -22.01
CA GLN A 469 16.90 -42.37 -23.28
C GLN A 469 17.87 -43.20 -24.14
N ALA A 470 19.14 -42.82 -24.22
CA ALA A 470 20.15 -43.58 -24.96
C ALA A 470 20.34 -44.97 -24.36
N ARG A 471 20.44 -45.05 -23.02
CA ARG A 471 20.60 -46.33 -22.32
C ARG A 471 19.36 -47.23 -22.44
N LEU A 472 18.16 -46.65 -22.37
CA LEU A 472 16.92 -47.39 -22.60
C LEU A 472 16.84 -47.97 -24.01
N LYS A 473 17.28 -47.23 -25.04
CA LYS A 473 17.33 -47.74 -26.42
C LYS A 473 18.30 -48.91 -26.54
N GLU A 474 19.50 -48.79 -25.99
CA GLU A 474 20.49 -49.88 -25.99
C GLU A 474 19.93 -51.14 -25.31
N LEU A 475 19.32 -51.00 -24.13
CA LEU A 475 18.69 -52.13 -23.43
C LEU A 475 17.49 -52.71 -24.20
N MET A 476 16.75 -51.91 -24.96
CA MET A 476 15.67 -52.38 -25.82
C MET A 476 16.21 -53.14 -27.04
N ASP A 477 17.27 -52.65 -27.67
CA ASP A 477 17.93 -53.30 -28.80
C ASP A 477 18.53 -54.65 -28.36
N ASP A 478 19.15 -54.71 -27.18
CA ASP A 478 19.66 -55.96 -26.57
C ASP A 478 18.52 -56.97 -26.27
N LEU A 479 17.30 -56.48 -26.00
CA LEU A 479 16.15 -57.32 -25.71
C LEU A 479 15.50 -57.88 -26.97
N ASP A 480 15.58 -57.17 -28.09
CA ASP A 480 14.95 -57.57 -29.37
C ASP A 480 15.57 -58.85 -29.95
N GLU A 481 16.84 -59.14 -29.67
CA GLU A 481 17.52 -60.39 -30.09
C GLU A 481 17.27 -61.57 -29.14
N VAL A 482 16.61 -61.34 -28.01
CA VAL A 482 16.44 -62.33 -26.95
C VAL A 482 15.03 -62.92 -26.97
N ASP A 483 14.91 -64.25 -27.04
CA ASP A 483 13.63 -64.94 -26.87
C ASP A 483 13.15 -64.83 -25.41
N LEU A 484 12.37 -63.80 -25.16
CA LEU A 484 11.75 -63.47 -23.87
C LEU A 484 10.94 -64.63 -23.29
N PHE A 485 10.34 -65.47 -24.14
CA PHE A 485 9.49 -66.57 -23.66
C PHE A 485 10.34 -67.72 -23.12
N GLY A 486 11.43 -68.07 -23.82
CA GLY A 486 12.39 -69.08 -23.37
C GLY A 486 13.12 -68.67 -22.09
N LYS A 487 13.61 -67.42 -22.03
CA LYS A 487 14.33 -66.91 -20.85
C LYS A 487 13.44 -66.77 -19.62
N LYS A 488 12.16 -66.42 -19.81
CA LYS A 488 11.19 -66.39 -18.71
C LYS A 488 10.91 -67.78 -18.16
N LEU A 489 10.84 -68.79 -19.03
CA LEU A 489 10.69 -70.18 -18.62
C LEU A 489 11.92 -70.67 -17.82
N GLU A 490 13.14 -70.31 -18.26
CA GLU A 490 14.38 -70.58 -17.51
C GLU A 490 14.41 -69.86 -16.15
N MET A 491 14.00 -68.59 -16.09
CA MET A 491 13.91 -67.83 -14.84
C MET A 491 12.87 -68.40 -13.86
N ASP A 492 11.74 -68.90 -14.38
CA ASP A 492 10.69 -69.55 -13.58
C ASP A 492 11.14 -70.94 -13.08
N GLU A 493 11.97 -71.66 -13.85
CA GLU A 493 12.59 -72.93 -13.43
C GLU A 493 13.72 -72.75 -12.42
N GLU A 494 14.45 -71.63 -12.47
CA GLU A 494 15.58 -71.32 -11.57
C GLU A 494 15.18 -70.56 -10.29
N GLU A 495 13.88 -70.33 -10.02
CA GLU A 495 13.40 -69.47 -8.91
C GLU A 495 14.15 -68.11 -8.87
N PHE A 496 14.26 -67.46 -10.03
CA PHE A 496 15.04 -66.23 -10.14
C PHE A 496 14.43 -65.08 -9.31
N VAL A 497 15.16 -64.63 -8.29
CA VAL A 497 14.83 -63.44 -7.51
C VAL A 497 15.65 -62.27 -8.03
N PRO A 498 15.04 -61.22 -8.62
CA PRO A 498 15.80 -60.10 -9.16
C PRO A 498 16.52 -59.35 -8.02
N VAL A 499 17.84 -59.40 -8.03
CA VAL A 499 18.71 -58.72 -7.07
C VAL A 499 18.66 -57.22 -7.35
N GLY A 500 18.23 -56.39 -6.39
CA GLY A 500 18.21 -54.93 -6.51
C GLY A 500 16.94 -54.30 -7.12
N LEU A 501 15.96 -55.11 -7.51
CA LEU A 501 14.63 -54.69 -8.01
C LEU A 501 13.48 -55.14 -7.07
N VAL A 502 13.82 -55.58 -5.86
CA VAL A 502 12.84 -55.80 -4.80
C VAL A 502 12.17 -54.45 -4.52
N PRO A 503 10.82 -54.36 -4.48
CA PRO A 503 10.18 -53.18 -3.95
C PRO A 503 10.69 -53.05 -2.52
N GLU A 504 11.52 -52.04 -2.25
CA GLU A 504 11.68 -51.57 -0.88
C GLU A 504 10.26 -51.39 -0.36
N GLN A 505 9.89 -52.19 0.63
CA GLN A 505 8.74 -51.86 1.45
C GLN A 505 9.05 -50.47 1.96
N GLU A 506 8.35 -49.48 1.41
CA GLU A 506 8.33 -48.14 1.96
C GLU A 506 7.98 -48.31 3.43
N GLY A 507 9.00 -48.22 4.29
CA GLY A 507 8.78 -47.93 5.68
C GLY A 507 8.09 -46.58 5.70
N ASP A 508 6.97 -46.52 6.40
CA ASP A 508 6.36 -45.27 6.85
C ASP A 508 7.39 -44.52 7.70
N ASP A 509 8.31 -43.79 7.06
CA ASP A 509 9.11 -42.75 7.69
C ASP A 509 8.24 -41.49 7.71
N GLU A 510 7.28 -41.48 8.64
CA GLU A 510 6.77 -40.23 9.23
C GLU A 510 7.94 -39.56 9.97
N GLN A 511 8.76 -38.80 9.23
CA GLN A 511 9.63 -37.81 9.83
C GLN A 511 8.77 -36.65 10.33
N ASP A 512 8.48 -36.72 11.62
CA ASP A 512 7.89 -35.69 12.47
C ASP A 512 8.91 -34.54 12.65
N ASP A 513 9.17 -33.76 11.59
CA ASP A 513 9.93 -32.51 11.67
C ASP A 513 9.02 -31.41 12.25
N LYS A 514 8.95 -31.38 13.57
CA LYS A 514 8.43 -30.23 14.33
C LYS A 514 9.48 -29.12 14.32
N GLU A 515 9.42 -28.27 13.31
CA GLU A 515 9.91 -26.90 13.45
C GLU A 515 8.80 -26.04 14.07
N ASP A 516 8.98 -25.67 15.34
CA ASP A 516 8.16 -24.70 16.06
C ASP A 516 8.28 -23.33 15.36
N VAL A 517 7.36 -23.04 14.43
CA VAL A 517 7.11 -21.67 13.96
C VAL A 517 5.87 -21.16 14.69
N ASP A 518 6.13 -20.37 15.73
CA ASP A 518 5.15 -19.56 16.45
C ASP A 518 4.37 -18.70 15.44
N SER A 519 3.10 -19.03 15.21
CA SER A 519 2.15 -18.23 14.43
C SER A 519 0.81 -18.25 15.15
N GLY A 520 0.28 -17.04 15.33
CA GLY A 520 -0.80 -16.68 16.26
C GLY A 520 -2.17 -17.33 16.02
N PRO A 521 -3.15 -16.96 16.85
CA PRO A 521 -4.28 -17.81 17.17
C PRO A 521 -5.45 -17.51 16.23
N ASP A 522 -5.45 -17.99 14.99
CA ASP A 522 -6.64 -17.83 14.12
C ASP A 522 -6.71 -18.76 12.89
N ASP A 523 -6.19 -19.99 12.97
CA ASP A 523 -6.45 -21.00 11.93
C ASP A 523 -7.39 -22.11 12.42
N GLU A 524 -8.60 -22.11 11.87
CA GLU A 524 -9.63 -23.13 12.07
C GLU A 524 -9.09 -24.53 11.70
N GLU A 525 -9.02 -25.40 12.70
CA GLU A 525 -8.52 -26.76 12.63
C GLU A 525 -9.36 -27.60 11.63
N VAL A 526 -8.85 -27.79 10.41
CA VAL A 526 -9.51 -28.61 9.38
C VAL A 526 -9.61 -30.06 9.89
N PRO A 527 -10.82 -30.65 9.99
CA PRO A 527 -10.98 -31.97 10.58
C PRO A 527 -10.21 -33.05 9.82
N THR A 528 -9.29 -33.72 10.51
CA THR A 528 -8.47 -34.79 9.95
C THR A 528 -9.33 -35.93 9.40
N ARG A 529 -8.84 -36.60 8.34
CA ARG A 529 -9.48 -37.75 7.67
C ARG A 529 -9.96 -38.84 8.65
N GLY A 530 -9.25 -39.05 9.75
CA GLY A 530 -9.65 -39.98 10.82
C GLY A 530 -10.88 -39.54 11.62
N TYR A 531 -11.09 -38.24 11.81
CA TYR A 531 -12.29 -37.69 12.42
C TYR A 531 -13.50 -37.86 11.49
N LEU A 532 -13.36 -37.48 10.21
CA LEU A 532 -14.40 -37.66 9.19
C LEU A 532 -14.78 -39.14 9.01
N LYS A 533 -13.81 -40.06 9.03
CA LYS A 533 -14.06 -41.50 8.94
C LYS A 533 -14.80 -42.05 10.16
N ARG A 534 -14.47 -41.58 11.37
CA ARG A 534 -15.19 -41.95 12.60
C ARG A 534 -16.62 -41.42 12.60
N GLN A 535 -16.82 -40.18 12.15
CA GLN A 535 -18.16 -39.59 12.06
C GLN A 535 -19.02 -40.27 10.98
N ALA A 536 -18.44 -40.62 9.83
CA ALA A 536 -19.12 -41.40 8.79
C ALA A 536 -19.54 -42.79 9.29
N ASN A 537 -18.64 -43.49 10.00
CA ASN A 537 -18.96 -44.80 10.59
C ASN A 537 -20.04 -44.70 11.67
N LEU A 538 -20.01 -43.65 12.51
CA LEU A 538 -21.07 -43.38 13.50
C LEU A 538 -22.43 -43.12 12.84
N ILE A 539 -22.46 -42.39 11.72
CA ILE A 539 -23.71 -42.14 10.96
C ILE A 539 -24.23 -43.43 10.31
N VAL A 540 -23.34 -44.27 9.78
CA VAL A 540 -23.70 -45.57 9.20
C VAL A 540 -24.22 -46.52 10.27
N ASP A 541 -23.58 -46.58 11.44
CA ASP A 541 -24.01 -47.40 12.57
C ASP A 541 -25.32 -46.90 13.20
N ALA A 542 -25.54 -45.59 13.25
CA ALA A 542 -26.81 -45.03 13.69
C ALA A 542 -27.95 -45.37 12.71
N LYS A 543 -27.69 -45.31 11.39
CA LYS A 543 -28.67 -45.70 10.36
C LYS A 543 -28.93 -47.21 10.30
N SER A 544 -27.92 -48.04 10.58
CA SER A 544 -28.08 -49.50 10.59
C SER A 544 -28.83 -50.01 11.83
N ARG A 545 -28.71 -49.32 12.98
CA ARG A 545 -29.50 -49.60 14.18
C ARG A 545 -30.97 -49.16 14.07
N SER A 546 -31.30 -48.17 13.23
CA SER A 546 -32.68 -47.72 13.00
C SER A 546 -33.51 -48.68 12.10
N LYS A 547 -32.93 -49.78 11.61
CA LYS A 547 -33.60 -50.77 10.74
C LYS A 547 -33.70 -52.17 11.38
N ARG A 548 -33.57 -52.29 12.71
CA ARG A 548 -33.94 -53.51 13.45
C ARG A 548 -35.22 -53.32 14.23
#